data_AF-A0A4J1Q0P1-F1
#
_entry.id   AF-A0A4J1Q0P1-F1
#
_cell.length_a   1.000
_cell.length_b   1.000
_cell.length_c   1.000
_cell.angle_alpha   90.00
_cell.angle_beta   90.00
_cell.angle_gamma   90.00
#
_symmetry.space_group_name_H-M   'P 1'
#
loop_
_entity.id
_entity.type
_entity.pdbx_description
1 polymer ?
#
loop_
_entity_poly.entity_id
_entity_poly.type
_entity_poly.pdbx_seq_one_letter_code
_entity_poly.pdbx_strand_id
1 'polypeptide(L)' 'MNGELIAPMTYEETMTSDFFEAWFQKFLLPTLTTPSVIIMDNARFHRMGKLELLCEEFGYKLWLYNICSG' A
#
# COMPACT_ATOMS: atom_id res chain seq x y z
N MET A 1 -15.57 9.82 -0.80
CA MET A 1 -15.38 8.63 0.05
C MET A 1 -15.63 9.05 1.48
N ASN A 2 -16.72 8.58 2.08
CA ASN A 2 -17.26 9.09 3.35
C ASN A 2 -16.72 8.30 4.55
N GLY A 3 -15.40 8.13 4.66
CA GLY A 3 -14.76 7.36 5.74
C GLY A 3 -14.92 5.84 5.63
N GLU A 4 -15.26 5.32 4.45
CA GLU A 4 -15.34 3.88 4.20
C GLU A 4 -13.93 3.25 4.12
N LEU A 5 -13.80 2.05 4.67
CA LEU A 5 -12.60 1.22 4.50
C LEU A 5 -12.57 0.63 3.10
N ILE A 6 -11.45 0.77 2.41
CA ILE A 6 -11.25 0.26 1.05
C ILE A 6 -10.29 -0.92 1.12
N ALA A 7 -10.69 -2.03 0.47
CA ALA A 7 -9.97 -3.29 0.46
C ALA A 7 -9.53 -3.81 1.86
N PRO A 8 -10.39 -3.75 2.91
CA PRO A 8 -10.02 -4.27 4.23
C PRO A 8 -9.75 -5.78 4.16
N MET A 9 -8.73 -6.24 4.88
CA MET A 9 -8.41 -7.66 5.00
C MET A 9 -7.98 -7.98 6.43
N THR A 10 -8.52 -9.08 6.97
CA THR A 10 -8.07 -9.70 8.21
C THR A 10 -7.27 -10.97 7.90
N TYR A 11 -6.23 -11.24 8.67
CA TYR A 11 -5.41 -12.44 8.55
C TYR A 11 -4.93 -12.84 9.95
N GLU A 12 -4.65 -14.13 10.15
CA GLU A 12 -4.29 -14.67 11.48
C GLU A 12 -2.78 -14.71 11.72
N GLU A 13 -2.00 -14.80 10.64
CA GLU A 13 -0.56 -14.98 10.72
C GLU A 13 0.22 -13.66 10.83
N THR A 14 1.55 -13.74 10.90
CA THR A 14 2.40 -12.54 10.87
C THR A 14 2.45 -11.93 9.47
N MET A 15 2.37 -10.60 9.38
CA MET A 15 2.52 -9.88 8.11
C MET A 15 3.91 -10.11 7.53
N THR A 16 3.98 -10.50 6.26
CA THR A 16 5.22 -10.61 5.48
C THR A 16 5.19 -9.65 4.30
N SER A 17 6.37 -9.31 3.76
CA SER A 17 6.45 -8.48 2.56
C SER A 17 5.71 -9.10 1.38
N ASP A 18 5.86 -10.42 1.16
CA ASP A 18 5.20 -11.12 0.05
C ASP A 18 3.67 -11.11 0.20
N PHE A 19 3.16 -11.29 1.42
CA PHE A 19 1.72 -11.24 1.68
C PHE A 19 1.17 -9.83 1.47
N PHE A 20 1.85 -8.82 2.01
CA PHE A 20 1.48 -7.42 1.82
C PHE A 20 1.47 -7.03 0.34
N GLU A 21 2.52 -7.37 -0.41
CA GLU A 21 2.62 -7.06 -1.83
C GLU A 21 1.54 -7.74 -2.67
N ALA A 22 1.23 -9.01 -2.36
CA ALA A 22 0.13 -9.71 -3.00
C ALA A 22 -1.20 -9.04 -2.71
N TRP A 23 -1.44 -8.61 -1.47
CA TRP A 23 -2.63 -7.84 -1.11
C TRP A 23 -2.68 -6.50 -1.85
N PHE A 24 -1.58 -5.75 -1.81
CA PHE A 24 -1.42 -4.43 -2.41
C PHE A 24 -1.75 -4.47 -3.90
N GLN A 25 -1.12 -5.38 -4.64
CA GLN A 25 -1.32 -5.52 -6.08
C GLN A 25 -2.72 -6.04 -6.45
N LYS A 26 -3.21 -7.08 -5.74
CA LYS A 26 -4.42 -7.79 -6.18
C LYS A 26 -5.72 -7.18 -5.66
N PHE A 27 -5.68 -6.45 -4.54
CA PHE A 27 -6.89 -5.95 -3.89
C PHE A 27 -6.88 -4.43 -3.75
N LEU A 28 -5.78 -3.82 -3.28
CA LEU A 28 -5.76 -2.38 -3.08
C LEU A 28 -5.73 -1.63 -4.41
N LEU A 29 -4.70 -1.85 -5.24
CA LEU A 29 -4.49 -1.09 -6.48
C LEU A 29 -5.71 -1.12 -7.44
N PRO A 30 -6.42 -2.24 -7.65
CA PRO A 30 -7.58 -2.27 -8.55
C PRO A 30 -8.81 -1.52 -8.01
N THR A 31 -8.84 -1.24 -6.70
CA THR A 31 -9.99 -0.56 -6.06
C THR A 31 -9.83 0.96 -6.03
N LEU A 32 -8.62 1.48 -6.29
CA LEU A 32 -8.35 2.91 -6.30
C LEU A 32 -8.72 3.54 -7.65
N THR A 33 -9.05 4.83 -7.63
CA THR A 33 -9.24 5.64 -8.83
C THR A 33 -7.92 6.28 -9.25
N THR A 34 -7.52 6.10 -10.51
CA THR A 34 -6.32 6.76 -11.05
C THR A 34 -6.62 8.17 -11.57
N PRO A 35 -5.72 9.16 -11.36
CA PRO A 35 -4.51 9.08 -10.56
C PRO A 35 -4.80 9.25 -9.06
N SER A 36 -4.07 8.51 -8.21
CA SER A 36 -4.08 8.72 -6.76
C SER A 36 -2.68 8.65 -6.15
N VAL A 37 -2.53 9.25 -4.98
CA VAL A 37 -1.33 9.15 -4.14
C VAL A 37 -1.61 8.14 -3.02
N ILE A 38 -0.74 7.15 -2.89
CA ILE A 38 -0.76 6.17 -1.81
C ILE A 38 0.22 6.64 -0.75
N ILE A 39 -0.26 6.78 0.49
CA ILE A 39 0.54 7.19 1.64
C ILE A 39 0.54 6.02 2.63
N MET A 40 1.72 5.58 3.06
CA MET A 40 1.90 4.49 4.02
C MET A 40 2.99 4.83 5.05
N ASP A 41 2.94 4.19 6.20
CA ASP A 41 4.00 4.26 7.21
C ASP A 41 5.26 3.51 6.74
N ASN A 42 6.39 3.78 7.42
CA ASN A 42 7.67 3.15 7.11
C ASN A 42 7.83 1.78 7.82
N ALA A 43 6.88 0.87 7.61
CA ALA A 43 6.96 -0.48 8.15
C ALA A 43 8.04 -1.31 7.44
N ARG A 44 8.82 -2.09 8.19
CA ARG A 44 9.96 -2.87 7.65
C ARG A 44 9.59 -3.86 6.54
N PHE A 45 8.33 -4.30 6.47
CA PHE A 45 7.87 -5.22 5.44
C PHE A 45 7.47 -4.51 4.13
N HIS A 46 7.39 -3.17 4.10
CA HIS A 46 7.21 -2.40 2.87
C HIS A 46 8.52 -2.34 2.09
N ARG A 47 8.67 -3.24 1.10
CA ARG A 47 9.83 -3.20 0.18
C ARG A 47 9.61 -2.11 -0.86
N MET A 48 10.03 -0.89 -0.53
CA MET A 48 9.76 0.31 -1.33
C MET A 48 10.04 0.16 -2.82
N GLY A 49 11.20 -0.38 -3.21
CA GLY A 49 11.51 -0.57 -4.62
C GLY A 49 10.53 -1.47 -5.38
N LYS A 50 9.94 -2.48 -4.71
CA LYS A 50 8.92 -3.33 -5.32
C LYS A 50 7.56 -2.62 -5.41
N LEU A 51 7.20 -1.86 -4.37
CA LEU A 51 5.93 -1.11 -4.34
C LEU A 51 5.93 0.08 -5.31
N GLU A 52 7.07 0.76 -5.49
CA GLU A 52 7.24 1.83 -6.47
C GLU A 52 7.02 1.30 -7.90
N LEU A 53 7.65 0.17 -8.26
CA LEU A 53 7.44 -0.46 -9.57
C LEU A 53 5.97 -0.81 -9.81
N LEU A 54 5.28 -1.37 -8.81
CA LEU A 54 3.85 -1.65 -8.90
C LEU A 54 3.02 -0.38 -9.03
N CYS A 55 3.38 0.71 -8.36
CA CYS A 55 2.66 1.97 -8.49
C CYS A 55 2.87 2.59 -9.87
N GLU A 56 4.09 2.60 -10.40
CA GLU A 56 4.41 3.11 -11.72
C GLU A 56 3.68 2.36 -12.83
N GLU A 57 3.64 1.03 -12.77
CA GLU A 57 2.93 0.18 -13.73
C GLU A 57 1.43 0.50 -13.82
N PHE A 58 0.80 0.88 -12.69
CA PHE A 58 -0.62 1.16 -12.60
C PHE A 58 -0.97 2.67 -12.57
N GLY A 59 0.01 3.57 -12.70
CA GLY A 59 -0.20 5.03 -12.75
C GLY A 59 -0.46 5.70 -11.40
N TYR A 60 0.06 5.14 -10.32
CA TYR A 60 -0.01 5.67 -8.95
C TYR A 60 1.29 6.32 -8.49
N LYS A 61 1.21 7.21 -7.51
CA LYS A 61 2.38 7.74 -6.78
C LYS A 61 2.42 7.17 -5.37
N LEU A 62 3.61 6.82 -4.89
CA LEU A 62 3.81 6.26 -3.55
C LEU A 62 4.63 7.22 -2.69
N TRP A 63 4.12 7.59 -1.52
CA TRP A 63 4.83 8.40 -0.52
C TRP A 63 4.91 7.68 0.83
N LEU A 64 6.08 7.77 1.46
CA LEU A 64 6.25 7.37 2.85
C LEU A 64 5.88 8.52 3.78
N TYR A 65 5.00 8.23 4.74
CA TYR A 65 4.82 9.08 5.89
C TYR A 65 5.90 8.76 6.92
N ASN A 66 6.94 9.58 6.96
CA ASN A 66 7.87 9.58 8.08
C ASN A 66 7.18 10.31 9.23
N ILE A 67 6.80 9.57 10.28
CA ILE A 67 6.52 10.21 11.55
C ILE A 67 7.84 10.86 11.97
N CYS A 68 7.89 12.20 11.97
CA CYS A 68 8.95 12.90 12.67
C CYS A 68 8.87 12.43 14.12
N SER A 69 9.83 11.60 14.54
CA SER A 69 10.05 11.30 15.94
C SER A 69 10.27 12.63 16.66
N GLY A 70 9.27 13.06 17.42
CA GLY A 70 9.44 14.13 18.40
C GLY A 70 10.39 13.70 19.50
#